data_AF-A0AA41X957-F1
#
_entry.id   AF-A0AA41X957-F1
#
_cell.length_a   1.000
_cell.length_b   1.000
_cell.length_c   1.000
_cell.angle_alpha   90.00
_cell.angle_beta   90.00
_cell.angle_gamma   90.00
#
_symmetry.space_group_name_H-M   'P 1'
#
loop_
_entity.id
_entity.type
_entity.pdbx_description
1 polymer ?
#
loop_
_entity_poly.entity_id
_entity_poly.type
_entity_poly.pdbx_seq_one_letter_code
_entity_poly.pdbx_strand_id
1 'polypeptide(L)' 'MKVDKKFMQSRQSDGRDIEFSQELADQDDLEAQARSKAADARQHAKMKKQ' A
#
# COMPACT_ATOMS: atom_id res chain seq x y z
N MET A 1 -24.23 0.74 -22.03
CA MET A 1 -23.29 1.71 -21.44
C MET A 1 -21.95 1.56 -22.16
N LYS A 2 -21.52 2.59 -22.90
CA LYS A 2 -20.15 2.64 -23.46
C LYS A 2 -19.31 3.31 -22.38
N VAL A 3 -18.49 2.54 -21.67
CA VAL A 3 -17.55 3.10 -20.71
C VAL A 3 -16.41 3.76 -21.49
N ASP A 4 -16.34 5.08 -21.45
CA ASP A 4 -15.33 5.85 -22.15
C ASP A 4 -13.93 5.46 -21.64
N LYS A 5 -13.15 4.82 -22.51
CA LYS A 5 -11.79 4.32 -22.28
C LYS A 5 -10.84 5.40 -21.73
N LYS A 6 -11.15 6.68 -22.00
CA LYS A 6 -10.42 7.87 -21.54
C LYS A 6 -10.42 8.04 -20.02
N PHE A 7 -11.43 7.54 -19.31
CA PHE A 7 -11.50 7.64 -17.85
C PHE A 7 -10.62 6.61 -17.13
N MET A 8 -10.22 5.52 -17.80
CA MET A 8 -9.34 4.50 -17.21
C MET A 8 -7.88 4.92 -17.21
N GLN A 9 -7.48 5.79 -18.14
CA GLN A 9 -6.10 6.19 -18.35
C GLN A 9 -5.56 7.07 -17.22
N SER A 10 -6.42 7.81 -16.51
CA SER A 10 -6.03 8.65 -15.37
C SER A 10 -5.86 7.86 -14.05
N ARG A 11 -6.20 6.57 -14.02
CA ARG A 11 -6.04 5.70 -12.85
C ARG A 11 -4.93 4.68 -13.00
N GLN A 12 -4.20 4.70 -14.11
CA GLN A 12 -3.02 3.88 -14.28
C GLN A 12 -1.88 4.56 -13.52
N SER A 13 -1.31 3.86 -12.53
CA SER A 13 -0.06 4.30 -11.93
C SER A 13 1.01 4.36 -13.02
N ASP A 14 1.88 5.36 -12.97
CA ASP A 14 2.96 5.53 -13.95
C ASP A 14 4.08 4.49 -13.77
N GLY A 15 3.99 3.66 -12.72
CA GLY A 15 4.90 2.54 -12.45
C GLY A 15 6.29 3.01 -12.04
N ARG A 16 6.45 4.27 -11.60
CA ARG A 16 7.71 4.77 -11.09
C ARG A 16 7.89 4.35 -9.64
N ASP A 17 8.99 3.68 -9.36
CA ASP A 17 9.43 3.42 -8.00
C ASP A 17 9.97 4.72 -7.40
N ILE A 18 9.38 5.16 -6.28
CA ILE A 18 9.76 6.37 -5.55
C ILE A 18 10.23 5.93 -4.17
N GLU A 19 11.33 6.49 -3.66
CA GLU A 19 11.80 6.14 -2.32
C GLU A 19 10.86 6.67 -1.23
N PHE A 20 10.59 5.82 -0.23
CA PHE A 20 9.84 6.23 0.95
C PHE A 20 10.62 7.26 1.77
N SER A 21 9.95 8.34 2.18
CA SER A 21 10.50 9.40 3.04
C SER A 21 9.64 9.55 4.29
N GLN A 22 10.17 9.19 5.46
CA GLN A 22 9.41 9.21 6.71
C GLN A 22 9.00 10.63 7.13
N GLU A 23 9.84 11.64 6.85
CA GLU A 23 9.55 13.04 7.21
C GLU A 23 8.41 13.65 6.39
N LEU A 24 8.12 13.09 5.21
CA LEU A 24 7.03 13.51 4.34
C LEU A 24 5.77 12.69 4.54
N ALA A 25 5.85 11.60 5.33
CA ALA A 25 4.71 10.75 5.61
C ALA A 25 3.74 11.47 6.54
N ASP A 26 2.47 11.45 6.19
CA ASP A 26 1.44 11.97 7.08
C ASP A 26 1.06 10.93 8.16
N GLN A 27 0.10 11.30 9.01
CA GLN A 27 -0.33 10.42 10.09
C GLN A 27 -0.95 9.11 9.57
N ASP A 28 -1.67 9.17 8.45
CA ASP A 28 -2.36 8.02 7.88
C ASP A 28 -1.33 7.03 7.29
N ASP A 29 -0.29 7.54 6.64
CA ASP A 29 0.83 6.74 6.13
C ASP A 29 1.53 5.97 7.25
N LEU A 30 1.81 6.65 8.37
CA LEU A 30 2.46 6.03 9.54
C LEU A 30 1.58 4.95 10.18
N GLU A 31 0.28 5.21 10.32
CA GLU A 31 -0.68 4.24 10.86
C GLU A 31 -0.82 3.01 9.95
N ALA A 32 -0.91 3.23 8.64
CA ALA A 32 -0.96 2.16 7.66
C ALA A 32 0.27 1.26 7.75
N GLN A 33 1.47 1.86 7.86
CA GLN A 33 2.71 1.12 8.00
C GLN A 33 2.75 0.30 9.31
N ALA A 34 2.34 0.89 10.43
CA ALA A 34 2.26 0.21 11.72
C ALA A 34 1.28 -0.97 11.67
N ARG A 35 0.12 -0.77 11.04
CA ARG A 35 -0.91 -1.81 10.87
C ARG A 35 -0.42 -2.97 10.01
N SER A 36 0.32 -2.67 8.94
CA SER A 36 0.94 -3.70 8.08
C SER A 36 1.94 -4.54 8.87
N LYS A 37 2.89 -3.90 9.57
CA LYS A 37 3.89 -4.59 10.41
C LYS A 37 3.25 -5.51 11.43
N ALA A 38 2.16 -5.06 12.08
CA ALA A 38 1.42 -5.87 13.03
C ALA A 38 0.72 -7.08 12.37
N ALA A 39 0.21 -6.94 11.15
CA ALA A 39 -0.37 -8.04 10.39
C ALA A 39 0.68 -9.09 10.01
N ASP A 40 1.84 -8.64 9.53
CA ASP A 40 2.95 -9.52 9.17
C ASP A 40 3.44 -10.31 10.38
N ALA A 41 3.62 -9.65 11.53
CA ALA A 41 4.00 -10.32 12.77
C ALA A 41 2.98 -11.42 13.16
N ARG A 42 1.68 -11.16 13.01
CA ARG A 42 0.63 -12.17 13.26
C ARG A 42 0.73 -13.34 12.28
N GLN A 43 0.96 -13.08 10.99
CA GLN A 43 1.10 -14.14 9.99
C GLN A 43 2.34 -14.99 10.25
N HIS A 44 3.50 -14.36 10.51
CA HIS A 44 4.72 -15.06 10.88
C HIS A 44 4.56 -15.92 12.14
N ALA A 45 3.88 -15.41 13.16
CA ALA A 45 3.58 -16.19 14.37
C ALA A 45 2.70 -17.41 14.09
N LYS A 46 1.73 -17.29 13.17
CA LYS A 46 0.89 -18.43 12.74
C LYS A 46 1.71 -19.45 11.95
N MET A 47 2.57 -18.99 11.04
CA MET A 47 3.42 -19.87 10.22
C MET A 47 4.42 -20.65 11.06
N LYS A 48 5.00 -20.05 12.12
CA LYS A 48 5.91 -20.74 13.05
C LYS A 48 5.24 -21.79 13.93
N LYS A 49 3.90 -21.78 14.02
CA LYS A 49 3.13 -22.70 14.86
C LYS A 49 2.53 -23.88 14.06
N GLN A 50 2.70 -23.89 12.74
CA GLN A 50 2.36 -25.02 11.86
C GLN A 50 3.58 -25.92 11.68
#